data_AF-A0A849V7U4-F1
#
_entry.id   AF-A0A849V7U4-F1
#
_cell.length_a   1.000
_cell.length_b   1.000
_cell.length_c   1.000
_cell.angle_alpha   90.00
_cell.angle_beta   90.00
_cell.angle_gamma   90.00
#
_symmetry.space_group_name_H-M   'P 1'
#
loop_
_entity.id
_entity.type
_entity.pdbx_description
1 polymer ?
#
loop_
_entity_poly.entity_id
_entity_poly.type
_entity_poly.pdbx_seq_one_letter_code
_entity_poly.pdbx_strand_id
1 'polypeptide(L)'
;MDPILAFAKNSGALNSYAAMLIAVFAYFSIFADWVNIPATIAPLLFFAIAIFNYIKLGIKNTTNNQLRDSENPAADKMIMASLAVAEIGGFFILLIGFFVRVLL
;
A
#
# COMPACT_ATOMS: atom_id res chain seq x y z
N MET A 1 10.59 -9.56 21.29
CA MET A 1 9.96 -8.58 20.36
C MET A 1 8.48 -8.84 20.41
N ASP A 2 7.68 -7.80 20.68
CA ASP A 2 6.23 -7.95 20.67
C ASP A 2 5.77 -8.40 19.27
N PRO A 3 4.87 -9.40 19.16
CA PRO A 3 4.53 -10.05 17.89
C PRO A 3 4.01 -9.07 16.83
N ILE A 4 3.32 -8.01 17.24
CA ILE A 4 2.81 -6.95 16.33
C ILE A 4 3.94 -6.08 15.77
N LEU A 5 5.00 -5.81 16.54
CA LEU A 5 6.14 -5.05 16.06
C LEU A 5 6.99 -5.87 15.06
N ALA A 6 7.11 -7.18 15.30
CA ALA A 6 7.75 -8.08 14.34
C ALA A 6 6.97 -8.15 13.01
N PHE A 7 5.64 -8.19 13.08
CA PHE A 7 4.78 -8.07 11.89
C PHE A 7 5.00 -6.74 11.16
N ALA A 8 4.98 -5.61 11.87
CA ALA A 8 5.22 -4.29 11.29
C ALA A 8 6.56 -4.21 10.55
N LYS A 9 7.62 -4.78 11.14
CA LYS A 9 8.96 -4.83 10.53
C LYS A 9 8.98 -5.65 9.24
N ASN A 10 8.44 -6.87 9.27
CA ASN A 10 8.44 -7.76 8.12
C ASN A 10 7.58 -7.19 6.97
N SER A 11 6.39 -6.71 7.30
CA SER A 11 5.50 -6.04 6.34
C SER A 11 6.16 -4.77 5.78
N GLY A 12 6.85 -3.99 6.62
CA GLY A 12 7.61 -2.81 6.18
C GLY A 12 8.70 -3.13 5.17
N ALA A 13 9.43 -4.23 5.34
CA ALA A 13 10.44 -4.68 4.38
C ALA A 13 9.82 -5.06 3.02
N LEU A 14 8.70 -5.80 3.03
CA LEU A 14 7.96 -6.16 1.82
C LEU A 14 7.41 -4.92 1.11
N ASN A 15 6.88 -3.96 1.88
CA ASN A 15 6.36 -2.69 1.35
C ASN A 15 7.49 -1.84 0.75
N SER A 16 8.69 -1.83 1.34
CA SER A 16 9.85 -1.14 0.77
C SER A 16 10.30 -1.78 -0.55
N TYR A 17 10.26 -3.11 -0.64
CA TYR A 17 10.54 -3.81 -1.90
C TYR A 17 9.50 -3.48 -2.97
N ALA A 18 8.21 -3.51 -2.61
CA ALA A 18 7.11 -3.14 -3.50
C ALA A 18 7.21 -1.69 -3.97
N ALA A 19 7.56 -0.76 -3.08
CA ALA A 19 7.79 0.65 -3.42
C ALA A 19 8.88 0.81 -4.49
N MET A 20 9.97 0.03 -4.40
CA MET A 20 11.03 0.05 -5.40
C MET A 20 10.55 -0.49 -6.76
N LEU A 21 9.72 -1.54 -6.77
CA LEU A 21 9.10 -2.04 -8.01
C LEU A 21 8.16 -1.01 -8.65
N ILE A 22 7.31 -0.36 -7.84
CA ILE A 22 6.41 0.70 -8.32
C ILE A 22 7.22 1.82 -8.97
N ALA A 23 8.33 2.24 -8.36
CA ALA A 23 9.20 3.28 -8.92
C ALA A 23 9.78 2.86 -10.29
N VAL A 24 10.22 1.60 -10.44
CA VAL A 24 10.72 1.07 -11.72
C VAL A 24 9.60 1.05 -12.77
N PHE A 25 8.40 0.58 -12.43
CA PHE A 25 7.28 0.58 -13.38
C PHE A 25 6.83 1.99 -13.76
N ALA A 26 6.83 2.94 -12.83
CA ALA A 26 6.54 4.34 -13.12
C ALA A 26 7.57 4.96 -14.05
N TYR A 27 8.86 4.64 -13.86
CA TYR A 27 9.95 5.15 -14.71
C TYR A 27 9.84 4.67 -16.16
N PHE A 28 9.42 3.41 -16.37
CA PHE A 28 9.29 2.82 -17.70
C PHE A 28 7.87 2.90 -18.29
N SER A 29 6.91 3.47 -17.57
CA SER A 29 5.52 3.59 -18.04
C SER A 29 5.43 4.58 -19.21
N ILE A 30 4.71 4.20 -20.27
CA ILE A 30 4.43 5.08 -21.42
C ILE A 30 3.41 6.18 -21.12
N PHE A 31 2.65 6.06 -20.01
CA PHE A 31 1.60 7.01 -19.69
C PHE A 31 2.16 8.37 -19.26
N ALA A 32 1.33 9.40 -19.40
CA ALA A 32 1.69 10.75 -18.98
C ALA A 32 1.82 10.86 -17.46
N ASP A 33 2.61 11.83 -17.00
CA ASP A 33 2.91 12.04 -15.57
C ASP A 33 1.67 12.20 -14.71
N TRP A 34 0.62 12.85 -15.22
CA TRP A 34 -0.63 13.04 -14.48
C TRP A 34 -1.36 11.72 -14.17
N VAL A 35 -1.03 10.63 -14.86
CA VAL A 35 -1.51 9.26 -14.57
C VAL A 35 -0.50 8.52 -13.70
N ASN A 36 0.79 8.58 -14.04
CA ASN A 36 1.84 7.85 -13.30
C ASN A 36 2.00 8.35 -11.87
N ILE A 37 1.92 9.67 -11.64
CA ILE A 37 2.07 10.28 -10.31
C ILE A 37 1.02 9.76 -9.32
N PRO A 38 -0.30 9.88 -9.57
CA PRO A 38 -1.29 9.35 -8.63
C PRO A 38 -1.24 7.83 -8.50
N ALA A 39 -0.95 7.10 -9.59
CA ALA A 39 -0.80 5.65 -9.57
C ALA A 39 0.40 5.17 -8.72
N THR A 40 1.43 6.01 -8.59
CA THR A 40 2.62 5.76 -7.75
C THR A 40 2.38 6.18 -6.30
N ILE A 41 1.87 7.39 -6.09
CA ILE A 41 1.71 7.98 -4.76
C ILE A 41 0.63 7.24 -3.95
N ALA A 42 -0.48 6.83 -4.56
CA ALA A 42 -1.59 6.24 -3.82
C ALA A 42 -1.20 4.94 -3.08
N PRO A 43 -0.56 3.93 -3.71
CA PRO A 43 -0.07 2.75 -3.00
C PRO A 43 0.97 3.10 -1.91
N LEU A 44 1.91 4.00 -2.21
CA LEU A 44 2.98 4.40 -1.28
C LEU A 44 2.41 5.03 0.01
N LEU A 45 1.40 5.89 -0.13
CA LEU A 45 0.72 6.51 1.01
C LEU A 45 0.03 5.46 1.88
N PHE A 46 -0.66 4.49 1.27
CA PHE A 46 -1.34 3.45 2.02
C PHE A 46 -0.37 2.48 2.72
N PHE A 47 0.75 2.12 2.07
CA PHE A 47 1.82 1.37 2.73
C PHE A 47 2.37 2.09 3.96
N ALA A 48 2.60 3.41 3.85
CA ALA A 48 3.10 4.22 4.95
C ALA A 48 2.08 4.29 6.10
N ILE A 49 0.80 4.52 5.79
CA ILE A 49 -0.29 4.56 6.79
C ILE A 49 -0.41 3.21 7.50
N ALA A 50 -0.37 2.10 6.77
CA ALA A 50 -0.47 0.76 7.33
C ALA A 50 0.67 0.49 8.32
N ILE A 51 1.93 0.72 7.91
CA ILE A 51 3.10 0.53 8.78
C ILE A 51 2.99 1.40 10.04
N PHE A 52 2.61 2.66 9.89
CA PHE A 52 2.47 3.58 11.01
C PHE A 52 1.39 3.13 12.01
N ASN A 53 0.26 2.63 11.52
CA ASN A 53 -0.79 2.07 12.37
C ASN A 53 -0.31 0.83 13.13
N TYR A 54 0.44 -0.07 12.48
CA TYR A 54 1.00 -1.24 13.15
C TYR A 54 2.06 -0.88 14.21
N ILE A 55 2.88 0.13 13.96
CA ILE A 55 3.84 0.64 14.96
C ILE A 55 3.08 1.18 16.18
N LYS A 56 2.06 2.03 15.96
CA LYS A 56 1.22 2.57 17.04
C LYS A 56 0.57 1.46 17.88
N LEU A 57 0.03 0.44 17.23
CA LEU A 57 -0.55 -0.73 17.89
C LEU A 57 0.46 -1.50 18.71
N GLY A 58 1.66 -1.73 18.17
CA GLY A 58 2.75 -2.40 18.85
C GLY A 58 3.14 -1.65 20.12
N ILE A 59 3.27 -0.32 20.05
CA ILE A 59 3.54 0.53 21.22
C ILE A 59 2.40 0.43 22.25
N LYS A 60 1.15 0.40 21.80
CA LYS A 60 -0.04 0.30 22.67
C LYS A 60 -0.30 -1.13 23.18
N ASN A 61 0.55 -2.11 22.84
CA ASN A 61 0.39 -3.54 23.16
C ASN A 61 -1.02 -4.10 22.88
N THR A 62 -1.72 -3.52 21.92
CA THR A 62 -3.06 -3.97 21.53
C THR A 62 -2.89 -5.01 20.44
N THR A 63 -2.99 -6.29 20.81
CA THR A 63 -2.83 -7.44 19.92
C THR A 63 -4.12 -7.88 19.25
N ASN A 64 -5.23 -7.25 19.60
CA ASN A 64 -6.53 -7.56 19.05
C ASN A 64 -6.68 -6.94 17.65
N ASN A 65 -7.37 -7.64 16.74
CA ASN A 65 -7.65 -7.13 15.40
C ASN A 65 -8.41 -5.80 15.54
N GLN A 66 -7.83 -4.71 15.03
CA GLN A 66 -8.42 -3.37 15.12
C GLN A 66 -9.85 -3.32 14.56
N LEU A 67 -10.09 -4.15 13.54
CA LEU A 67 -11.36 -4.24 12.84
C LEU A 67 -12.39 -5.13 13.55
N ARG A 68 -11.99 -5.90 14.57
CA ARG A 68 -12.87 -6.86 15.26
C ARG A 68 -13.85 -6.15 16.21
N ASP A 69 -13.35 -5.16 16.95
CA ASP A 69 -14.12 -4.43 17.97
C ASP A 69 -14.31 -2.95 17.58
N SER A 70 -14.38 -2.66 16.27
CA SER A 70 -14.51 -1.30 15.77
C SER A 70 -15.90 -0.73 16.03
N GLU A 71 -15.96 0.51 16.52
CA GLU A 71 -17.20 1.25 16.74
C GLU A 71 -17.96 1.52 15.43
N ASN A 72 -17.27 1.51 14.28
CA ASN A 72 -17.88 1.73 12.97
C ASN A 72 -17.34 0.76 11.89
N PRO A 73 -17.85 -0.48 11.85
CA PRO A 73 -17.39 -1.50 10.91
C PRO A 73 -17.69 -1.18 9.44
N ALA A 74 -18.63 -0.28 9.16
CA ALA A 74 -18.93 0.15 7.79
C ALA A 74 -17.83 1.07 7.24
N ALA A 75 -17.39 2.05 8.03
CA ALA A 75 -16.31 2.95 7.66
C ALA A 75 -15.00 2.19 7.43
N ASP A 76 -14.69 1.23 8.30
CA ASP A 76 -13.50 0.39 8.17
C ASP A 76 -13.47 -0.43 6.89
N LYS A 77 -14.61 -1.03 6.50
CA LYS A 77 -14.74 -1.75 5.23
C LYS A 77 -14.51 -0.82 4.05
N MET A 78 -15.02 0.41 4.10
CA MET A 78 -14.80 1.39 3.04
C MET A 78 -13.32 1.78 2.93
N ILE A 79 -12.64 1.96 4.04
CA ILE A 79 -11.20 2.25 4.07
C ILE A 79 -10.40 1.08 3.47
N MET A 80 -10.69 -0.16 3.89
CA MET A 80 -10.01 -1.35 3.36
C MET A 80 -10.28 -1.56 1.87
N ALA A 81 -11.52 -1.31 1.41
CA ALA A 81 -11.85 -1.37 -0.01
C ALA A 81 -11.13 -0.27 -0.81
N SER A 82 -11.07 0.95 -0.28
CA SER A 82 -10.36 2.07 -0.92
C SER A 82 -8.87 1.79 -1.01
N LEU A 83 -8.28 1.22 0.04
CA LEU A 83 -6.89 0.79 0.06
C LEU A 83 -6.62 -0.28 -1.00
N ALA A 84 -7.45 -1.33 -1.07
CA ALA A 84 -7.31 -2.38 -2.07
C ALA A 84 -7.40 -1.83 -3.50
N VAL A 85 -8.36 -0.94 -3.77
CA VAL A 85 -8.52 -0.29 -5.08
C VAL A 85 -7.31 0.58 -5.42
N ALA A 86 -6.79 1.34 -4.46
CA ALA A 86 -5.63 2.21 -4.68
C ALA A 86 -4.35 1.41 -4.94
N GLU A 87 -4.07 0.39 -4.13
CA GLU A 87 -2.87 -0.43 -4.26
C GLU A 87 -2.88 -1.26 -5.54
N ILE A 88 -3.95 -2.04 -5.76
CA ILE A 88 -4.07 -2.92 -6.93
C ILE A 88 -4.24 -2.06 -8.18
N GLY A 89 -5.13 -1.07 -8.16
CA GLY A 89 -5.40 -0.21 -9.31
C GLY A 89 -4.18 0.62 -9.73
N GLY A 90 -3.50 1.27 -8.78
CA GLY A 90 -2.30 2.06 -9.06
C GLY A 90 -1.19 1.19 -9.66
N PHE A 91 -0.93 0.02 -9.06
CA PHE A 91 0.05 -0.92 -9.61
C PHE A 91 -0.33 -1.42 -11.01
N PHE A 92 -1.59 -1.77 -11.25
CA PHE A 92 -2.06 -2.24 -12.56
C PHE A 92 -1.89 -1.19 -13.66
N ILE A 93 -2.18 0.08 -13.36
CA ILE A 93 -1.98 1.18 -14.32
C ILE A 93 -0.51 1.25 -14.73
N LEU A 94 0.43 1.25 -13.78
CA LEU A 94 1.85 1.31 -14.07
C LEU A 94 2.34 0.06 -14.83
N LEU A 95 1.84 -1.11 -14.44
CA LEU A 95 2.16 -2.38 -15.09
C LEU A 95 1.73 -2.40 -16.55
N ILE A 96 0.51 -1.95 -16.85
CA ILE A 96 0.00 -1.83 -18.23
C ILE A 96 0.86 -0.84 -19.01
N GLY A 97 1.17 0.33 -18.42
CA GLY A 97 2.02 1.34 -19.05
C GLY A 97 3.40 0.81 -19.42
N PHE A 98 3.99 -0.01 -18.55
CA PHE A 98 5.24 -0.72 -18.80
C PHE A 98 5.11 -1.76 -19.92
N PHE A 99 4.11 -2.64 -19.88
CA PHE A 99 3.93 -3.67 -20.91
C PHE A 99 3.70 -3.07 -22.30
N VAL A 100 2.89 -2.03 -22.39
CA VAL A 100 2.64 -1.32 -23.65
C VAL A 100 3.95 -0.71 -24.18
N ARG A 101 4.78 -0.15 -23.30
CA ARG A 101 6.11 0.40 -23.68
C ARG A 101 7.09 -0.67 -24.16
N VAL A 102 7.03 -1.88 -23.63
CA VAL A 102 7.93 -2.98 -23.99
C VAL A 102 7.48 -3.67 -25.29
N LEU A 103 6.17 -3.73 -25.53
CA LEU A 103 5.60 -4.41 -26.69
C LEU A 103 5.58 -3.55 -27.96
N LEU A 104 5.57 -2.21 -27.82
CA LEU A 104 5.57 -1.23 -28.91
C LEU A 104 6.95 -0.60 -29.07
#